data_AF-A0A7W0ZRK4-F1
#
_entry.id   AF-A0A7W0ZRK4-F1
#
_cell.length_a   1.000
_cell.length_b   1.000
_cell.length_c   1.000
_cell.angle_alpha   90.00
_cell.angle_beta   90.00
_cell.angle_gamma   90.00
#
_symmetry.space_group_name_H-M   'P 1'
#
loop_
_entity.id
_entity.type
_entity.pdbx_description
1 polymer ?
#
loop_
_entity_poly.entity_id
_entity_poly.type
_entity_poly.pdbx_seq_one_letter_code
_entity_poly.pdbx_strand_id
1 'polypeptide(L)'
;MIAMFTLTAALTVTTPGCDNAVDRAYDCNEICNKYKDCVNASYDADACASRCRDNAANSESFEDQADTCQACVDDRSCTSAVFGCGGECVGIVP
;
A
#
# COMPACT_ATOMS: atom_id res chain seq x y z
N MET A 1 32.56 40.92 7.81
CA MET A 1 31.37 40.43 8.55
C MET A 1 30.45 39.80 7.53
N ILE A 2 30.53 38.48 7.33
CA ILE A 2 29.68 37.76 6.37
C ILE A 2 28.46 37.27 7.16
N ALA A 3 27.33 37.94 6.99
CA ALA A 3 26.06 37.52 7.56
C ALA A 3 25.47 36.41 6.68
N MET A 4 25.64 35.16 7.11
CA MET A 4 24.85 34.03 6.65
C MET A 4 23.45 34.17 7.25
N PHE A 5 22.46 34.55 6.44
CA PHE A 5 21.05 34.43 6.80
C PHE A 5 20.46 33.24 6.05
N THR A 6 20.35 32.15 6.79
CA THR A 6 19.69 30.89 6.47
C THR A 6 18.19 31.10 6.26
N LEU A 7 17.66 30.64 5.13
CA LEU A 7 16.23 30.38 4.98
C LEU A 7 16.02 29.13 4.10
N THR A 8 16.42 27.98 4.63
CA THR A 8 16.02 26.67 4.11
C THR A 8 14.55 26.45 4.47
N ALA A 9 13.65 26.68 3.51
CA ALA A 9 12.27 26.25 3.61
C ALA A 9 12.20 24.73 3.45
N ALA A 10 12.32 24.01 4.57
CA ALA A 10 12.00 22.59 4.63
C ALA A 10 10.47 22.45 4.64
N LEU A 11 9.87 22.15 3.49
CA LEU A 11 8.54 21.57 3.46
C LEU A 11 8.65 20.16 4.04
N THR A 12 8.39 20.03 5.33
CA THR A 12 8.20 18.73 5.98
C THR A 12 6.86 18.17 5.49
N VAL A 13 6.92 17.34 4.45
CA VAL A 13 5.85 16.42 4.11
C VAL A 13 5.76 15.44 5.27
N THR A 14 4.82 15.68 6.20
CA THR A 14 4.42 14.65 7.16
C THR A 14 3.59 13.64 6.38
N THR A 15 4.23 12.60 5.87
CA THR A 15 3.55 11.37 5.47
C THR A 15 3.05 10.68 6.74
N PRO A 16 1.73 10.57 6.99
CA PRO A 16 1.27 9.54 7.91
C PRO A 16 1.45 8.20 7.19
N GLY A 17 2.20 7.25 7.78
CA GLY A 17 2.16 5.86 7.32
C GLY A 17 3.46 5.19 6.89
N CYS A 18 4.64 5.77 7.12
CA CYS A 18 5.89 5.01 7.10
C CYS A 18 6.12 4.28 8.43
N ASP A 19 5.14 3.50 8.88
CA ASP A 19 5.34 2.58 10.01
C ASP A 19 5.72 1.21 9.43
N ASN A 20 7.03 0.98 9.40
CA ASN A 20 7.66 -0.34 9.42
C ASN A 20 7.24 -1.30 8.28
N ALA A 21 7.76 -1.04 7.08
CA ALA A 21 8.10 -2.12 6.14
C ALA A 21 9.25 -2.93 6.74
N VAL A 22 8.96 -3.73 7.77
CA VAL A 22 9.77 -4.89 8.11
C VAL A 22 9.71 -5.79 6.87
N ASP A 23 10.83 -6.32 6.39
CA ASP A 23 10.99 -7.17 5.18
C ASP A 23 9.90 -8.25 5.00
N ARG A 24 8.69 -7.83 4.61
CA ARG A 24 7.54 -8.66 4.28
C ARG A 24 7.53 -8.71 2.76
N ALA A 25 7.33 -9.89 2.20
CA ALA A 25 7.32 -10.08 0.74
C ALA A 25 6.14 -9.36 0.05
N TYR A 26 5.18 -8.82 0.83
CA TYR A 26 4.06 -7.99 0.41
C TYR A 26 4.11 -6.55 0.95
N ASP A 27 3.61 -5.61 0.15
CA ASP A 27 3.34 -4.21 0.47
C ASP A 27 1.85 -3.90 0.32
N CYS A 28 1.17 -3.82 1.46
CA CYS A 28 -0.24 -3.44 1.52
C CYS A 28 -0.52 -2.06 0.88
N ASN A 29 0.44 -1.11 0.91
CA ASN A 29 0.25 0.17 0.24
C ASN A 29 0.23 -0.01 -1.27
N GLU A 30 1.10 -0.84 -1.83
CA GLU A 30 1.13 -1.07 -3.26
C GLU A 30 -0.20 -1.68 -3.73
N ILE A 31 -0.66 -2.76 -3.08
CA ILE A 31 -1.93 -3.44 -3.42
C ILE A 31 -3.10 -2.45 -3.41
N CYS A 32 -3.23 -1.69 -2.33
CA CYS A 32 -4.35 -0.76 -2.13
C CYS A 32 -4.28 0.45 -3.07
N ASN A 33 -3.07 0.96 -3.37
CA ASN A 33 -2.90 2.04 -4.35
C ASN A 33 -3.20 1.56 -5.77
N LYS A 34 -2.76 0.34 -6.15
CA LYS A 34 -3.15 -0.27 -7.42
C LYS A 34 -4.67 -0.34 -7.53
N TYR A 35 -5.37 -0.81 -6.51
CA TYR A 35 -6.83 -0.84 -6.52
C TYR A 35 -7.45 0.57 -6.71
N LYS A 36 -6.92 1.57 -5.99
CA LYS A 36 -7.36 2.97 -6.14
C LYS A 36 -7.15 3.48 -7.56
N ASP A 37 -5.96 3.30 -8.11
CA ASP A 37 -5.61 3.81 -9.43
C ASP A 37 -6.36 3.09 -10.56
N CYS A 38 -6.63 1.80 -10.38
CA CYS A 38 -7.20 0.93 -11.40
C CYS A 38 -8.73 0.81 -11.35
N VAL A 39 -9.34 0.83 -10.15
CA VAL A 39 -10.77 0.57 -9.93
C VAL A 39 -11.51 1.83 -9.53
N ASN A 40 -11.00 2.52 -8.51
CA ASN A 40 -11.71 3.64 -7.90
C ASN A 40 -10.74 4.67 -7.32
N ALA A 41 -10.52 5.76 -8.06
CA ALA A 41 -9.62 6.84 -7.64
C ALA A 41 -10.05 7.51 -6.32
N SER A 42 -11.32 7.40 -5.91
CA SER A 42 -11.81 7.89 -4.61
C SER A 42 -11.65 6.88 -3.48
N TYR A 43 -11.10 5.69 -3.76
CA TYR A 43 -10.83 4.67 -2.75
C TYR A 43 -9.78 5.17 -1.74
N ASP A 44 -10.02 4.82 -0.48
CA ASP A 44 -9.13 5.15 0.64
C ASP A 44 -8.06 4.06 0.78
N ALA A 45 -6.97 4.23 0.02
CA ALA A 45 -5.85 3.30 0.02
C ALA A 45 -5.11 3.25 1.37
N ASP A 46 -5.10 4.36 2.12
CA ASP A 46 -4.52 4.43 3.47
C ASP A 46 -5.29 3.55 4.45
N ALA A 47 -6.63 3.70 4.48
CA ALA A 47 -7.48 2.87 5.33
C ALA A 47 -7.41 1.38 4.95
N CYS A 48 -7.27 1.08 3.66
CA CYS A 48 -7.03 -0.27 3.16
C CYS A 48 -5.70 -0.83 3.65
N ALA A 49 -4.61 -0.09 3.47
CA ALA A 49 -3.28 -0.53 3.84
C ALA A 49 -3.17 -0.75 5.35
N SER A 50 -3.81 0.09 6.16
CA SER A 50 -3.86 -0.09 7.62
C SER A 50 -4.58 -1.39 7.99
N ARG A 51 -5.76 -1.66 7.42
CA ARG A 51 -6.49 -2.92 7.68
C ARG A 51 -5.70 -4.15 7.22
N CYS A 52 -5.05 -4.06 6.07
CA CYS A 52 -4.22 -5.14 5.54
C CYS A 52 -3.08 -5.49 6.51
N ARG A 53 -2.35 -4.48 7.02
CA ARG A 53 -1.31 -4.66 8.04
C ARG A 53 -1.86 -5.22 9.34
N ASP A 54 -2.99 -4.69 9.82
CA ASP A 54 -3.62 -5.17 11.04
C ASP A 54 -4.03 -6.64 10.92
N ASN A 55 -4.70 -7.02 9.82
CA ASN A 55 -5.11 -8.41 9.61
C ASN A 55 -3.92 -9.35 9.45
N ALA A 56 -2.90 -8.96 8.68
CA ALA A 56 -1.70 -9.76 8.49
C ALA A 56 -0.89 -9.92 9.77
N ALA A 57 -0.87 -8.91 10.65
CA ALA A 57 -0.25 -9.00 11.97
C ALA A 57 -1.01 -9.96 12.91
N ASN A 58 -2.31 -10.19 12.68
CA ASN A 58 -3.16 -11.04 13.52
C ASN A 58 -3.40 -12.44 12.92
N SER A 59 -2.98 -12.70 11.68
CA SER A 59 -3.22 -13.97 11.00
C SER A 59 -2.16 -14.27 9.94
N GLU A 60 -1.40 -15.35 10.14
CA GLU A 60 -0.47 -15.90 9.14
C GLU A 60 -1.16 -16.22 7.81
N SER A 61 -2.39 -16.75 7.86
CA SER A 61 -3.15 -17.05 6.63
C SER A 61 -3.52 -15.79 5.84
N PHE A 62 -3.70 -14.66 6.52
CA PHE A 62 -3.95 -13.37 5.87
C PHE A 62 -2.65 -12.77 5.31
N GLU A 63 -1.53 -12.99 6.00
CA GLU A 63 -0.20 -12.66 5.49
C GLU A 63 0.10 -13.40 4.17
N ASP A 64 -0.09 -14.72 4.13
CA ASP A 64 0.08 -15.52 2.89
C ASP A 64 -0.86 -15.05 1.77
N GLN A 65 -2.08 -14.65 2.14
CA GLN A 65 -3.04 -14.09 1.19
C GLN A 65 -2.56 -12.76 0.63
N ALA A 66 -2.04 -11.86 1.46
CA ALA A 66 -1.51 -10.57 1.03
C ALA A 66 -0.29 -10.73 0.12
N ASP A 67 0.58 -11.70 0.41
CA ASP A 67 1.70 -12.09 -0.45
C ASP A 67 1.24 -12.58 -1.82
N THR A 68 0.31 -13.53 -1.84
CA THR A 68 -0.24 -14.08 -3.08
C THR A 68 -0.97 -13.00 -3.88
N CYS A 69 -1.73 -12.14 -3.20
CA CYS A 69 -2.37 -10.99 -3.81
C CYS A 69 -1.33 -10.09 -4.46
N GLN A 70 -0.30 -9.62 -3.73
CA GLN A 70 0.77 -8.79 -4.28
C GLN A 70 1.39 -9.42 -5.52
N ALA A 71 1.86 -10.67 -5.44
CA ALA A 71 2.47 -11.36 -6.57
C ALA A 71 1.54 -11.39 -7.79
N CYS A 72 0.23 -11.57 -7.57
CA CYS A 72 -0.76 -11.52 -8.64
C CYS A 72 -0.89 -10.13 -9.28
N VAL A 73 -0.90 -9.06 -8.47
CA VAL A 73 -1.03 -7.67 -8.94
C VAL A 73 0.28 -7.14 -9.55
N ASP A 74 1.44 -7.61 -9.13
CA ASP A 74 2.75 -7.20 -9.63
C ASP A 74 2.97 -7.61 -11.09
N ASP A 75 2.62 -8.85 -11.42
CA ASP A 75 2.71 -9.38 -12.78
C ASP A 75 1.65 -8.81 -13.75
N ARG A 76 0.74 -7.94 -13.28
CA ARG A 76 -0.43 -7.51 -14.05
C ARG A 76 -0.65 -6.00 -14.05
N SER A 77 -0.98 -5.47 -15.22
CA SER A 77 -1.51 -4.11 -15.36
C SER A 77 -2.97 -4.01 -14.89
N CYS A 78 -3.42 -2.80 -14.56
CA CYS A 78 -4.69 -2.48 -13.91
C CYS A 78 -5.90 -3.33 -14.31
N THR A 79 -6.15 -3.47 -15.60
CA THR A 79 -7.34 -4.19 -16.09
C THR A 79 -7.25 -5.71 -15.85
N SER A 80 -6.05 -6.28 -15.83
CA SER A 80 -5.84 -7.71 -15.60
C SER A 80 -5.74 -8.05 -14.11
N ALA A 81 -5.22 -7.12 -13.30
CA ALA A 81 -5.09 -7.26 -11.85
C ALA A 81 -6.46 -7.29 -11.16
N VAL A 82 -7.38 -6.38 -11.53
CA VAL A 82 -8.67 -6.21 -10.87
C VAL A 82 -9.60 -7.41 -11.11
N PHE A 83 -9.59 -7.98 -12.31
CA PHE A 83 -10.44 -9.13 -12.65
C PHE A 83 -9.74 -10.47 -12.48
N GLY A 84 -8.40 -10.50 -12.51
CA GLY A 84 -7.61 -11.73 -12.41
C GLY A 84 -7.18 -12.09 -11.00
N CYS A 85 -7.01 -11.10 -10.12
CA CYS A 85 -6.51 -11.29 -8.74
C CYS A 85 -7.59 -11.11 -7.68
N GLY A 86 -8.85 -10.89 -8.08
CA GLY A 86 -9.93 -10.65 -7.13
C GLY A 86 -10.14 -11.80 -6.15
N GLY A 87 -9.80 -13.04 -6.51
CA GLY A 87 -9.85 -14.19 -5.61
C GLY A 87 -8.75 -14.15 -4.55
N GLU A 88 -7.52 -13.88 -4.96
CA GLU A 88 -6.35 -13.79 -4.07
C GLU A 88 -6.41 -12.55 -3.19
N CYS A 89 -6.96 -11.44 -3.70
CA CYS A 89 -7.07 -10.17 -2.99
C CYS A 89 -8.40 -9.99 -2.24
N VAL A 90 -9.29 -10.99 -2.26
CA VAL A 90 -10.60 -10.92 -1.59
C VAL A 90 -10.40 -10.75 -0.09
N GLY A 91 -11.04 -9.73 0.48
CA GLY A 91 -10.91 -9.38 1.90
C GLY A 91 -9.77 -8.42 2.22
N ILE A 92 -8.86 -8.15 1.28
CA ILE A 92 -7.86 -7.07 1.35
C ILE A 92 -8.42 -5.81 0.72
N VAL A 93 -8.93 -5.95 -0.52
CA VAL A 93 -9.65 -4.90 -1.26
C VAL A 93 -11.07 -5.37 -1.55
N PRO A 94 -12.05 -4.44 -1.66
CA PRO A 94 -13.45 -4.78 -1.89
C PRO A 94 -13.77 -5.25 -3.32
#